data_AF-A0A953CG27-F1
#
_entry.id   AF-A0A953CG27-F1
#
_cell.length_a   1.000
_cell.length_b   1.000
_cell.length_c   1.000
_cell.angle_alpha   90.00
_cell.angle_beta   90.00
_cell.angle_gamma   90.00
#
_symmetry.space_group_name_H-M   'P 1'
#
loop_
_entity.id
_entity.type
_entity.pdbx_description
1 polymer ?
#
loop_
_entity_poly.entity_id
_entity_poly.type
_entity_poly.pdbx_seq_one_letter_code
_entity_poly.pdbx_strand_id
1 'polypeptide(L)' 'MINNSLTAARPASPFLVTRASRELPLIADVRGQHAHRFAMIPLQAQEPVGIDLLGRMAAH' A
#
# COMPACT_ATOMS: atom_id res chain seq x y z
N MET A 1 -8.85 -1.96 5.50
CA MET A 1 -7.73 -1.06 5.14
C MET A 1 -6.51 -1.93 4.92
N ILE A 2 -5.78 -1.73 3.83
CA ILE A 2 -4.53 -2.45 3.55
C ILE A 2 -3.39 -1.44 3.74
N ASN A 3 -2.63 -1.61 4.81
CA ASN A 3 -1.51 -0.73 5.13
C ASN A 3 -0.22 -1.25 4.54
N ASN A 4 0.76 -0.35 4.42
CA ASN A 4 2.14 -0.69 4.05
C ASN A 4 2.28 -1.39 2.70
N SER A 5 1.41 -1.05 1.74
CA SER A 5 1.37 -1.70 0.43
C SER A 5 2.50 -1.20 -0.47
N LEU A 6 3.28 -2.14 -0.99
CA LEU A 6 4.26 -1.87 -2.04
C LEU A 6 3.61 -1.68 -3.40
N THR A 7 2.47 -2.34 -3.66
CA THR A 7 1.70 -2.08 -4.89
C THR A 7 1.24 -0.62 -4.95
N ALA A 8 0.76 -0.06 -3.84
CA ALA A 8 0.40 1.35 -3.75
C ALA A 8 1.61 2.28 -3.82
N ALA A 9 2.77 1.87 -3.27
CA ALA A 9 3.99 2.68 -3.25
C ALA A 9 4.71 2.79 -4.62
N ARG A 10 4.35 1.96 -5.62
CA ARG A 10 4.90 1.97 -6.99
C ARG A 10 6.44 2.09 -7.03
N PRO A 11 7.18 1.16 -6.39
CA PRO A 11 8.63 1.25 -6.31
C PRO A 11 9.29 1.02 -7.68
N ALA A 12 10.47 1.63 -7.89
CA ALA A 12 11.27 1.42 -9.10
C ALA A 12 12.27 0.26 -8.99
N SER A 13 12.65 -0.14 -7.77
CA SER A 13 13.61 -1.23 -7.56
C SER A 13 13.02 -2.57 -8.02
N PRO A 14 13.70 -3.34 -8.90
CA PRO A 14 13.20 -4.63 -9.40
C PRO A 14 12.84 -5.63 -8.29
N PHE A 15 13.59 -5.61 -7.18
CA PHE A 15 13.31 -6.43 -6.01
C PHE A 15 11.96 -6.06 -5.37
N LEU A 16 11.71 -4.76 -5.20
CA LEU A 16 10.48 -4.27 -4.59
C LEU A 16 9.28 -4.40 -5.52
N VAL A 17 9.47 -4.29 -6.84
CA VAL A 17 8.43 -4.62 -7.85
C VAL A 17 8.03 -6.09 -7.74
N THR A 18 9.02 -6.99 -7.65
CA THR A 18 8.77 -8.43 -7.46
C THR A 18 8.05 -8.71 -6.15
N ARG A 19 8.32 -7.94 -5.09
CA ARG A 19 7.57 -8.06 -3.84
C ARG A 19 6.15 -7.49 -3.97
N ALA A 20 5.97 -6.35 -4.64
CA ALA A 20 4.67 -5.74 -4.87
C ALA A 20 3.72 -6.66 -5.64
N SER A 21 4.22 -7.44 -6.61
CA SER A 21 3.37 -8.39 -7.35
C SER A 21 2.81 -9.50 -6.47
N ARG A 22 3.48 -9.84 -5.35
CA ARG A 22 3.01 -10.84 -4.38
C ARG A 22 1.83 -10.34 -3.54
N GLU A 23 1.55 -9.03 -3.52
CA GLU A 23 0.36 -8.48 -2.84
C GLU A 23 -0.91 -8.66 -3.67
N LEU A 24 -0.81 -8.84 -5.00
CA LEU A 24 -1.97 -8.84 -5.91
C LEU A 24 -3.05 -9.89 -5.57
N PRO A 25 -2.71 -11.15 -5.23
CA PRO A 25 -3.72 -12.13 -4.85
C PRO A 25 -4.44 -11.74 -3.54
N LEU A 26 -3.69 -11.26 -2.54
CA LEU A 26 -4.24 -10.84 -1.25
C LEU A 26 -5.16 -9.61 -1.39
N ILE A 27 -4.77 -8.66 -2.24
CA ILE A 27 -5.61 -7.50 -2.57
C ILE A 27 -6.88 -7.94 -3.29
N ALA A 28 -6.79 -8.93 -4.20
CA ALA A 28 -7.95 -9.47 -4.89
C ALA A 28 -8.93 -10.14 -3.91
N ASP A 29 -8.43 -10.87 -2.91
CA ASP A 29 -9.25 -11.47 -1.85
C ASP A 29 -9.95 -10.41 -1.01
N VAL A 30 -9.24 -9.34 -0.62
CA VAL A 30 -9.87 -8.24 0.13
C VAL A 30 -10.99 -7.60 -0.68
N ARG A 31 -10.77 -7.34 -1.97
CA ARG A 31 -11.76 -6.74 -2.87
C ARG A 31 -12.95 -7.67 -3.13
N GLY A 32 -12.70 -8.97 -3.30
CA GLY A 32 -13.70 -9.94 -3.73
C GLY A 32 -14.48 -10.59 -2.60
N GLN A 33 -13.86 -10.74 -1.42
CA GLN A 33 -14.35 -11.62 -0.36
C GLN A 33 -14.46 -10.92 1.00
N HIS A 34 -13.55 -10.00 1.32
CA HIS A 34 -13.45 -9.50 2.71
C HIS A 34 -13.99 -8.08 2.91
N ALA A 35 -14.11 -7.25 1.88
CA ALA A 35 -14.59 -5.88 2.03
C ALA A 35 -15.24 -5.30 0.76
N HIS A 36 -16.42 -4.69 0.92
CA HIS A 36 -17.07 -3.91 -0.13
C HIS A 36 -16.39 -2.56 -0.40
N ARG A 37 -15.72 -2.00 0.61
CA ARG A 37 -14.94 -0.75 0.52
C ARG A 37 -13.59 -0.98 1.18
N PHE A 38 -12.52 -0.64 0.49
CA PHE A 38 -11.17 -0.73 1.02
C PHE A 38 -10.34 0.46 0.57
N ALA A 39 -9.32 0.78 1.36
CA ALA A 39 -8.30 1.76 1.03
C ALA A 39 -6.94 1.06 1.07
N MET A 40 -6.03 1.49 0.22
CA MET A 40 -4.64 1.05 0.20
C MET A 40 -3.74 2.22 0.58
N ILE A 41 -2.88 2.01 1.58
CA ILE A 41 -1.93 3.00 2.04
C ILE A 41 -0.53 2.59 1.59
N PRO A 42 0.21 3.45 0.87
CA PRO A 42 1.55 3.12 0.40
C PRO A 42 2.52 2.96 1.56
N LEU A 43 3.47 2.02 1.42
CA LEU A 43 4.69 2.04 2.25
C LEU A 43 5.44 3.35 2.02
N GLN A 44 5.71 4.09 3.08
CA GLN A 44 6.56 5.27 3.06
C GLN A 44 8.02 4.89 3.35
N ALA A 45 8.96 5.62 2.77
CA ALA A 45 10.39 5.43 3.03
C ALA A 45 10.82 5.89 4.44
N GLN A 46 10.05 6.79 5.05
CA GLN A 46 10.25 7.30 6.40
C GLN A 46 9.05 6.93 7.25
N GLU A 47 9.25 6.78 8.56
CA GLU A 47 8.13 6.57 9.47
C GLU A 47 7.18 7.76 9.44
N PRO A 48 5.85 7.54 9.43
CA PRO A 48 4.87 8.61 9.30
C PRO A 48 4.62 9.32 10.65
N VAL A 49 5.68 9.90 11.20
CA VAL A 49 5.65 10.67 12.44
C VAL A 49 5.47 12.15 12.12
N GLY A 50 4.55 12.81 12.82
CA GLY A 50 4.19 14.21 12.57
C GLY A 50 3.16 14.39 11.45
N ILE A 51 2.50 15.55 11.45
CA ILE A 51 1.33 15.82 10.58
C ILE A 51 1.68 15.76 9.09
N ASP A 52 2.89 16.16 8.70
CA ASP A 52 3.29 16.22 7.30
C ASP A 52 3.46 14.81 6.70
N LEU A 53 4.15 13.92 7.41
CA LEU A 53 4.37 12.55 6.95
C LEU A 53 3.09 11.70 7.08
N LEU A 54 2.28 11.95 8.12
CA LEU A 54 0.95 11.35 8.25
C LEU A 54 0.03 11.77 7.10
N GLY A 55 0.06 13.05 6.70
CA GLY A 55 -0.72 13.56 5.57
C GLY A 55 -0.40 12.85 4.26
N ARG A 56 0.86 12.47 4.05
CA ARG A 56 1.29 11.68 2.87
C ARG A 56 0.69 10.27 2.83
N MET A 57 0.19 9.73 3.95
CA MET A 57 -0.49 8.42 3.95
C MET A 57 -1.86 8.49 3.28
N ALA A 58 -2.50 9.66 3.31
CA ALA A 58 -3.83 9.88 2.75
C ALA A 58 -3.79 10.56 1.36
N ALA A 59 -2.62 11.02 0.93
CA ALA A 59 -2.44 11.71 -0.35
C ALA A 59 -2.42 10.72 -1.53
N HIS A 60 -3.07 11.10 -2.63
CA HIS A 60 -3.16 10.35 -3.89
C HIS A 60 -2.11 10.80 -4.90
#